data_AF-N1V014-F1
#
_entry.id   AF-N1V014-F1
#
_cell.length_a   1.000
_cell.length_b   1.000
_cell.length_c   1.000
_cell.angle_alpha   90.00
_cell.angle_beta   90.00
_cell.angle_gamma   90.00
#
_symmetry.space_group_name_H-M   'P 1'
#
loop_
_entity.id
_entity.type
_entity.pdbx_description
1 polymer ?
#
loop_
_entity_poly.entity_id
_entity_poly.type
_entity_poly.pdbx_seq_one_letter_code
_entity_poly.pdbx_strand_id
1 'polypeptide(L)'
;ALARLLRHPALRLAPLRRALLQAVDDAKRGMAFREDTHFYATMVLPPLRRAYAGLGRRLTAAGVLAEPAEVYHLRFEELADLTGQYDGGALPAAVVERYRALVRARAAKRRELQAVPLLDPAVLFAHHRTAPGALVSGTGASRGQAAGPVRVIRGPDEFGLLRSGEILVCPYTNPAWTPLFQRAAAVVVDYGGLGSHAAIVAREYGIPAVMGTGNGTRVLHDGRQVLVDGNRGVVTAADPALSLS
;
A
#
# COMPACT_ATOMS: atom_id res chain seq x y z
N ALA A 1 -5.22 -24.19 11.10
CA ALA A 1 -6.69 -24.03 10.96
C ALA A 1 -7.37 -25.24 10.31
N LEU A 2 -6.97 -25.66 9.10
CA LEU A 2 -7.56 -26.81 8.38
C LEU A 2 -7.56 -28.12 9.19
N ALA A 3 -6.44 -28.46 9.85
CA ALA A 3 -6.37 -29.64 10.73
C ALA A 3 -7.31 -29.58 11.95
N ARG A 4 -7.76 -28.39 12.38
CA ARG A 4 -8.78 -28.23 13.43
C ARG A 4 -10.17 -28.41 12.84
N LEU A 5 -10.41 -27.88 11.63
CA LEU A 5 -11.65 -28.03 10.89
C LEU A 5 -11.94 -29.51 10.60
N LEU A 6 -10.94 -30.25 10.09
CA LEU A 6 -11.05 -31.68 9.76
C LEU A 6 -11.33 -32.60 10.94
N ARG A 7 -11.17 -32.13 12.19
CA ARG A 7 -11.53 -32.87 13.41
C ARG A 7 -13.03 -32.79 13.75
N HIS A 8 -13.82 -32.01 13.01
CA HIS A 8 -15.24 -31.84 13.28
C HIS A 8 -16.01 -33.16 13.02
N PRO A 9 -16.93 -33.59 13.91
CA PRO A 9 -17.64 -34.87 13.80
C PRO A 9 -18.39 -35.06 12.48
N ALA A 10 -19.00 -33.98 11.95
CA ALA A 10 -19.73 -34.01 10.68
C ALA A 10 -18.84 -34.35 9.47
N LEU A 11 -17.52 -34.13 9.56
CA LEU A 11 -16.57 -34.41 8.49
C LEU A 11 -16.01 -35.84 8.53
N ARG A 12 -16.51 -36.68 9.44
CA ARG A 12 -16.31 -38.14 9.39
C ARG A 12 -17.06 -38.76 8.21
N LEU A 13 -18.10 -38.08 7.70
CA LEU A 13 -18.81 -38.45 6.49
C LEU A 13 -17.96 -38.13 5.25
N ALA A 14 -17.55 -39.19 4.52
CA ALA A 14 -16.71 -39.10 3.34
C ALA A 14 -17.18 -38.08 2.25
N PRO A 15 -18.48 -37.94 1.93
CA PRO A 15 -18.91 -36.94 0.94
C PRO A 15 -18.74 -35.50 1.45
N LEU A 16 -19.08 -35.20 2.70
CA LEU A 16 -18.90 -33.87 3.30
C LEU A 16 -17.43 -33.49 3.40
N ARG A 17 -16.57 -34.45 3.76
CA ARG A 17 -15.12 -34.24 3.79
C ARG A 17 -14.56 -33.91 2.42
N ARG A 18 -14.99 -34.63 1.37
CA ARG A 18 -14.56 -34.37 -0.02
C ARG A 18 -15.04 -33.00 -0.51
N ALA A 19 -16.30 -32.65 -0.29
CA ALA A 19 -16.84 -31.34 -0.67
C ALA A 19 -16.09 -30.19 0.01
N LEU A 20 -15.79 -30.32 1.30
CA LEU A 20 -15.00 -29.33 2.04
C LEU A 20 -13.57 -29.20 1.48
N LEU A 21 -12.87 -30.31 1.26
CA LEU A 21 -11.50 -30.28 0.73
C LEU A 21 -11.47 -29.67 -0.67
N GLN A 22 -12.45 -30.00 -1.52
CA GLN A 22 -12.60 -29.39 -2.83
C GLN A 22 -12.82 -27.87 -2.72
N ALA A 23 -13.73 -27.42 -1.85
CA ALA A 23 -13.96 -26.00 -1.63
C ALA A 23 -12.71 -25.27 -1.11
N VAL A 24 -11.89 -25.91 -0.27
CA VAL A 24 -10.61 -25.36 0.19
C VAL A 24 -9.61 -25.24 -0.97
N ASP A 25 -9.51 -26.25 -1.83
CA ASP A 25 -8.60 -26.20 -2.98
C ASP A 25 -9.06 -25.21 -4.05
N ASP A 26 -10.36 -25.09 -4.29
CA ASP A 26 -10.94 -24.07 -5.17
C ASP A 26 -10.67 -22.66 -4.62
N ALA A 27 -10.83 -22.45 -3.31
CA ALA A 27 -10.51 -21.18 -2.66
C ALA A 27 -9.01 -20.83 -2.77
N LYS A 28 -8.10 -21.81 -2.64
CA LYS A 28 -6.66 -21.59 -2.84
C LYS A 28 -6.36 -21.20 -4.29
N ARG A 29 -6.96 -21.88 -5.28
CA ARG A 29 -6.80 -21.54 -6.71
C ARG A 29 -7.34 -20.14 -7.01
N GLY A 30 -8.45 -19.74 -6.38
CA GLY A 30 -9.01 -18.40 -6.50
C GLY A 30 -8.10 -17.29 -5.94
N MET A 31 -7.31 -17.57 -4.91
CA MET A 31 -6.34 -16.58 -4.40
C MET A 31 -5.25 -16.26 -5.43
N ALA A 32 -4.75 -17.26 -6.16
CA ALA A 32 -3.76 -17.04 -7.21
C ALA A 32 -4.30 -16.06 -8.28
N PHE A 33 -5.54 -16.26 -8.73
CA PHE A 33 -6.20 -15.33 -9.66
C PHE A 33 -6.30 -13.91 -9.08
N ARG A 34 -6.69 -13.76 -7.80
CA ARG A 34 -6.79 -12.45 -7.13
C ARG A 34 -5.44 -11.72 -7.10
N GLU A 35 -4.37 -12.43 -6.76
CA GLU A 35 -3.02 -11.87 -6.65
C GLU A 35 -2.44 -11.55 -8.04
N ASP A 36 -2.63 -12.45 -8.98
CA ASP A 36 -2.18 -12.31 -10.36
C ASP A 36 -2.92 -11.19 -11.12
N THR A 37 -4.19 -10.92 -10.78
CA THR A 37 -4.98 -9.88 -11.45
C THR A 37 -4.29 -8.53 -11.42
N HIS A 38 -3.70 -8.13 -10.29
CA HIS A 38 -2.97 -6.85 -10.21
C HIS A 38 -1.70 -6.88 -11.07
N PHE A 39 -0.97 -8.01 -11.07
CA PHE A 39 0.22 -8.17 -11.92
C PHE A 39 -0.15 -8.03 -13.40
N TYR A 40 -1.12 -8.80 -13.89
CA TYR A 40 -1.54 -8.76 -15.30
C TYR A 40 -2.16 -7.41 -15.68
N ALA A 41 -2.99 -6.82 -14.81
CA ALA A 41 -3.57 -5.50 -15.07
C ALA A 41 -2.50 -4.40 -15.18
N THR A 42 -1.40 -4.51 -14.44
CA THR A 42 -0.33 -3.51 -14.43
C THR A 42 0.85 -3.85 -15.34
N MET A 43 0.93 -5.05 -15.91
CA MET A 43 2.07 -5.50 -16.73
C MET A 43 2.28 -4.63 -17.98
N VAL A 44 1.23 -3.97 -18.46
CA VAL A 44 1.28 -3.05 -19.61
C VAL A 44 1.92 -1.69 -19.26
N LEU A 45 1.98 -1.32 -17.97
CA LEU A 45 2.46 0.00 -17.55
C LEU A 45 3.96 0.20 -17.81
N PRO A 46 4.88 -0.74 -17.56
CA PRO A 46 6.30 -0.55 -17.88
C PRO A 46 6.62 -0.29 -19.36
N PRO A 47 6.11 -1.06 -20.35
CA PRO A 47 6.33 -0.73 -21.76
C PRO A 47 5.66 0.60 -22.14
N LEU A 48 4.46 0.89 -21.65
CA LEU A 48 3.78 2.17 -21.88
C LEU A 48 4.59 3.35 -21.33
N ARG A 49 5.14 3.22 -20.11
CA ARG A 49 5.98 4.24 -19.47
C ARG A 49 7.25 4.49 -20.27
N ARG A 50 7.87 3.45 -20.83
CA ARG A 50 9.04 3.57 -21.72
C ARG A 50 8.68 4.29 -23.03
N ALA A 51 7.53 3.98 -23.63
CA ALA A 51 7.04 4.66 -24.83
C ALA A 51 6.79 6.16 -24.56
N TYR A 52 6.10 6.47 -23.46
CA TYR A 52 5.85 7.85 -23.03
C TYR A 52 7.14 8.62 -22.74
N ALA A 53 8.10 8.01 -22.04
CA ALA A 53 9.39 8.63 -21.80
C ALA A 53 10.16 8.91 -23.10
N GLY A 54 10.02 8.05 -24.11
CA GLY A 54 10.53 8.27 -25.46
C GLY A 54 9.86 9.46 -26.16
N LEU A 55 8.53 9.53 -26.11
CA LEU A 55 7.76 10.65 -26.65
C LEU A 55 8.13 11.97 -25.95
N GLY A 56 8.26 11.97 -24.63
CA GLY A 56 8.68 13.14 -23.85
C GLY A 56 10.00 13.71 -24.36
N ARG A 57 11.02 12.86 -24.56
CA ARG A 57 12.31 13.31 -25.13
C ARG A 57 12.17 13.92 -26.52
N ARG A 58 11.37 13.32 -27.40
CA ARG A 58 11.15 13.82 -28.77
C ARG A 58 10.41 15.14 -28.78
N LEU A 59 9.37 15.27 -27.93
CA LEU A 59 8.59 16.48 -27.80
C LEU A 59 9.40 17.62 -27.16
N THR A 60 10.32 17.33 -26.24
CA THR A 60 11.29 18.31 -25.75
C THR A 60 12.24 18.75 -26.86
N ALA A 61 12.77 17.82 -27.66
CA ALA A 61 13.63 18.17 -28.80
C ALA A 61 12.90 19.01 -29.86
N ALA A 62 11.61 18.76 -30.06
CA ALA A 62 10.73 19.57 -30.94
C ALA A 62 10.27 20.90 -30.29
N GLY A 63 10.73 21.21 -29.08
CA GLY A 63 10.37 22.43 -28.34
C GLY A 63 8.95 22.45 -27.78
N VAL A 64 8.17 21.38 -27.90
CA VAL A 64 6.80 21.33 -27.35
C VAL A 64 6.82 21.28 -25.83
N LEU A 65 7.77 20.55 -25.24
CA LEU A 65 7.94 20.42 -23.80
C LEU A 65 9.25 21.07 -23.35
N ALA A 66 9.30 21.58 -22.12
CA ALA A 66 10.54 22.06 -21.51
C ALA A 66 11.37 20.90 -20.97
N GLU A 67 10.72 19.88 -20.42
CA GLU A 67 11.39 18.69 -19.88
C GLU A 67 10.68 17.38 -20.29
N PRO A 68 11.40 16.24 -20.44
CA PRO A 68 10.78 15.00 -20.89
C PRO A 68 9.66 14.48 -19.97
N ALA A 69 9.72 14.79 -18.67
CA ALA A 69 8.74 14.34 -17.69
C ALA A 69 7.37 15.04 -17.84
N GLU A 70 7.31 16.21 -18.48
CA GLU A 70 6.05 16.93 -18.72
C GLU A 70 5.07 16.16 -19.60
N VAL A 71 5.54 15.14 -20.32
CA VAL A 71 4.70 14.23 -21.11
C VAL A 71 3.59 13.58 -20.26
N TYR A 72 3.81 13.41 -18.95
CA TYR A 72 2.82 12.85 -18.03
C TYR A 72 1.67 13.82 -17.67
N HIS A 73 1.74 15.08 -18.14
CA HIS A 73 0.62 16.03 -18.09
C HIS A 73 -0.31 15.92 -19.31
N LEU A 74 0.08 15.17 -20.35
CA LEU A 74 -0.72 14.95 -21.56
C LEU A 74 -1.47 13.60 -21.47
N ARG A 75 -2.67 13.58 -22.04
CA ARG A 75 -3.48 12.36 -22.18
C ARG A 75 -3.07 11.57 -23.42
N PHE A 76 -3.48 10.31 -23.50
CA PHE A 76 -3.15 9.45 -24.64
C PHE A 76 -3.70 10.02 -25.96
N GLU A 77 -4.94 10.50 -25.95
CA GLU A 77 -5.63 11.06 -27.11
C GLU A 77 -4.97 12.35 -27.60
N GLU A 78 -4.45 13.14 -26.67
CA GLU A 78 -3.71 14.37 -26.95
C GLU A 78 -2.33 14.09 -27.56
N LEU A 79 -1.65 13.06 -27.04
CA LEU A 79 -0.41 12.59 -27.65
C LEU A 79 -0.67 12.03 -29.04
N ALA A 80 -1.75 11.26 -29.23
CA ALA A 80 -2.14 10.72 -30.53
C ALA A 80 -2.43 11.85 -31.54
N ASP A 81 -3.25 12.84 -31.17
CA ASP A 81 -3.53 14.04 -31.97
C ASP A 81 -2.25 14.78 -32.35
N LEU A 82 -1.39 15.06 -31.36
CA LEU A 82 -0.11 15.75 -31.58
C LEU A 82 0.82 14.98 -32.52
N THR A 83 0.91 13.65 -32.37
CA THR A 83 1.73 12.82 -33.25
C THR A 83 1.12 12.64 -34.64
N GLY A 84 -0.21 12.67 -34.78
CA GLY A 84 -0.88 12.63 -36.08
C GLY A 84 -0.67 13.91 -36.89
N GLN A 85 -0.41 15.03 -36.23
CA GLN A 85 -0.05 16.31 -36.85
C GLN A 85 1.45 16.43 -37.16
N TYR A 86 2.25 15.41 -36.83
CA TYR A 86 3.69 15.41 -37.03
C TYR A 86 4.06 14.65 -38.31
N ASP A 87 4.49 15.38 -39.34
CA ASP A 87 4.89 14.85 -40.65
C ASP A 87 6.40 14.58 -40.78
N GLY A 88 7.15 14.71 -39.68
CA GLY A 88 8.62 14.64 -39.67
C GLY A 88 9.31 16.00 -39.71
N GLY A 89 8.56 17.09 -39.90
CA GLY A 89 9.06 18.48 -39.86
C GLY A 89 8.90 19.17 -38.49
N ALA A 90 8.85 20.50 -38.50
CA ALA A 90 8.55 21.29 -37.31
C ALA A 90 7.03 21.41 -37.13
N LEU A 91 6.54 21.24 -35.90
CA LEU A 91 5.13 21.44 -35.59
C LEU A 91 4.75 22.92 -35.74
N PRO A 92 3.51 23.24 -36.17
CA PRO A 92 3.05 24.62 -36.25
C PRO A 92 3.17 25.33 -34.89
N ALA A 93 3.62 26.59 -34.89
CA ALA A 93 3.83 27.36 -33.65
C ALA A 93 2.57 27.45 -32.77
N ALA A 94 1.38 27.56 -33.39
CA ALA A 94 0.10 27.55 -32.69
C ALA A 94 -0.17 26.23 -31.95
N VAL A 95 0.22 25.09 -32.54
CA VAL A 95 0.09 23.76 -31.92
C VAL A 95 1.05 23.66 -30.74
N VAL A 96 2.31 24.06 -30.94
CA VAL A 96 3.33 24.08 -29.88
C VAL A 96 2.85 24.90 -28.67
N GLU A 97 2.36 26.12 -28.90
CA GLU A 97 1.93 27.00 -27.81
C GLU A 97 0.68 26.48 -27.10
N ARG A 98 -0.28 25.91 -27.83
CA ARG A 98 -1.46 25.25 -27.25
C ARG A 98 -1.07 24.15 -26.26
N TYR A 99 -0.15 23.26 -26.65
CA TYR A 99 0.28 22.15 -25.79
C TYR A 99 1.14 22.62 -24.62
N ARG A 100 2.01 23.63 -24.80
CA ARG A 100 2.74 24.27 -23.69
C ARG A 100 1.80 24.89 -22.65
N ALA A 101 0.78 25.63 -23.09
CA ALA A 101 -0.21 26.22 -22.21
C ALA A 101 -0.97 25.15 -21.43
N LEU A 102 -1.39 24.08 -22.10
CA LEU A 102 -2.10 22.95 -21.49
C LEU A 102 -1.26 22.25 -20.41
N VAL A 103 0.01 21.95 -20.72
CA VAL A 103 0.95 21.33 -19.78
C VAL A 103 1.15 22.21 -18.56
N ARG A 104 1.42 23.51 -18.76
CA ARG A 104 1.61 24.46 -17.65
C ARG A 104 0.39 24.54 -16.74
N ALA A 105 -0.81 24.63 -17.31
CA ALA A 105 -2.06 24.67 -16.55
C ALA A 105 -2.27 23.39 -15.71
N ARG A 106 -2.02 22.20 -16.30
CA ARG A 106 -2.16 20.93 -15.59
C ARG A 106 -1.07 20.69 -14.55
N ALA A 107 0.16 21.11 -14.81
CA ALA A 107 1.26 21.05 -13.86
C ALA A 107 0.97 21.94 -12.64
N ALA A 108 0.42 23.14 -12.86
CA ALA A 108 -0.03 24.03 -11.78
C ALA A 108 -1.17 23.38 -10.96
N LYS A 109 -2.20 22.84 -11.64
CA LYS A 109 -3.33 22.21 -10.95
C LYS A 109 -2.94 20.97 -10.14
N ARG A 110 -2.02 20.14 -10.67
CA ARG A 110 -1.53 18.98 -9.91
C ARG A 110 -0.73 19.41 -8.67
N ARG A 111 0.09 20.46 -8.77
CA ARG A 111 0.81 21.03 -7.61
C ARG A 111 -0.16 21.54 -6.55
N GLU A 112 -1.21 22.24 -6.94
CA GLU A 112 -2.28 22.70 -6.03
C GLU A 112 -2.93 21.53 -5.28
N LEU A 113 -3.19 20.41 -5.97
CA LEU A 113 -3.89 19.25 -5.41
C LEU A 113 -2.98 18.24 -4.68
N GLN A 114 -1.65 18.39 -4.71
CA GLN A 114 -0.72 17.43 -4.11
C GLN A 114 -0.94 17.23 -2.60
N ALA A 115 -1.37 18.28 -1.89
CA ALA A 115 -1.65 18.23 -0.46
C ALA A 115 -3.12 17.92 -0.13
N VAL A 116 -3.99 17.82 -1.13
CA VAL A 116 -5.42 17.58 -0.93
C VAL A 116 -5.68 16.08 -0.97
N PRO A 117 -6.05 15.46 0.16
CA PRO A 117 -6.38 14.03 0.16
C PRO A 117 -7.62 13.79 -0.71
N LEU A 118 -7.54 12.80 -1.61
CA LEU A 118 -8.65 12.38 -2.49
C LEU A 118 -9.88 11.91 -1.70
N LEU A 119 -9.66 11.40 -0.49
CA LEU A 119 -10.69 10.96 0.45
C LEU A 119 -10.30 11.48 1.83
N ASP A 120 -11.26 12.06 2.55
CA ASP A 120 -11.05 12.45 3.95
C ASP A 120 -10.91 11.19 4.82
N PRO A 121 -9.76 10.98 5.50
CA PRO A 121 -9.59 9.86 6.41
C PRO A 121 -10.66 9.82 7.52
N ALA A 122 -11.20 10.96 7.93
CA ALA A 122 -12.26 11.01 8.94
C ALA A 122 -13.55 10.33 8.46
N VAL A 123 -13.82 10.31 7.14
CA VAL A 123 -14.96 9.59 6.57
C VAL A 123 -14.72 8.07 6.56
N LEU A 124 -13.50 7.65 6.22
CA LEU A 124 -13.14 6.22 6.17
C LEU A 124 -13.04 5.59 7.56
N PHE A 125 -12.64 6.37 8.56
CA PHE A 125 -12.40 5.91 9.93
C PHE A 125 -13.34 6.56 10.96
N ALA A 126 -14.49 7.09 10.52
CA ALA A 126 -15.46 7.84 11.36
C ALA A 126 -15.88 7.11 12.64
N HIS A 127 -15.78 5.78 12.65
CA HIS A 127 -16.17 4.93 13.77
C HIS A 127 -15.01 4.39 14.63
N HIS A 128 -13.76 4.78 14.35
CA HIS A 128 -12.62 4.41 15.19
C HIS A 128 -12.57 5.27 16.45
N ARG A 129 -13.22 4.80 17.51
CA ARG A 129 -12.98 5.28 18.86
C ARG A 129 -11.72 4.61 19.41
N THR A 130 -10.73 5.40 19.81
CA THR A 130 -9.58 4.88 20.55
C THR A 130 -10.08 4.24 21.84
N ALA A 131 -9.72 2.97 22.05
CA ALA A 131 -10.09 2.26 23.26
C ALA A 131 -9.52 2.98 24.50
N PRO A 132 -10.23 2.99 25.64
CA PRO A 132 -9.71 3.59 26.87
C PRO A 132 -8.32 3.05 27.22
N GLY A 133 -7.36 3.94 27.46
CA GLY A 133 -5.97 3.59 27.77
C GLY A 133 -5.09 3.22 26.56
N ALA A 134 -5.64 3.16 25.34
CA ALA A 134 -4.85 2.97 24.13
C ALA A 134 -4.32 4.30 23.58
N LEU A 135 -3.11 4.27 23.03
CA LEU A 135 -2.56 5.34 22.21
C LEU A 135 -3.22 5.36 20.84
N VAL A 136 -3.38 4.17 20.26
CA VAL A 136 -3.96 3.95 18.93
C VAL A 136 -4.83 2.70 18.98
N SER A 137 -5.92 2.70 18.23
CA SER A 137 -6.79 1.53 18.07
C SER A 137 -7.10 1.28 16.61
N GLY A 138 -7.25 0.01 16.26
CA GLY A 138 -7.56 -0.46 14.92
C GLY A 138 -8.16 -1.85 14.98
N THR A 139 -7.97 -2.62 13.92
CA THR A 139 -8.40 -4.01 13.84
C THR A 139 -7.21 -4.94 14.07
N GLY A 140 -7.32 -5.84 15.05
CA GLY A 140 -6.34 -6.89 15.27
C GLY A 140 -6.29 -7.87 14.10
N ALA A 141 -5.17 -7.94 13.39
CA ALA A 141 -5.03 -8.67 12.12
C ALA A 141 -4.18 -9.93 12.21
N SER A 142 -3.25 -9.94 13.17
CA SER A 142 -2.42 -11.09 13.53
C SER A 142 -2.30 -11.14 15.05
N ARG A 143 -2.52 -12.33 15.63
CA ARG A 143 -2.62 -12.52 17.09
C ARG A 143 -1.25 -12.45 17.76
N GLY A 144 -1.26 -12.11 19.04
CA GLY A 144 -0.07 -12.04 19.88
C GLY A 144 0.13 -10.64 20.46
N GLN A 145 1.17 -10.51 21.27
CA GLN A 145 1.60 -9.25 21.86
C GLN A 145 3.10 -9.11 21.70
N ALA A 146 3.57 -7.89 21.42
CA ALA A 146 4.99 -7.58 21.40
C ALA A 146 5.21 -6.13 21.80
N ALA A 147 6.30 -5.91 22.55
CA ALA A 147 6.72 -4.58 22.98
C ALA A 147 8.03 -4.20 22.28
N GLY A 148 8.20 -2.90 22.04
CA GLY A 148 9.42 -2.37 21.47
C GLY A 148 9.33 -0.91 21.10
N PRO A 149 10.46 -0.30 20.71
CA PRO A 149 10.48 1.08 20.25
C PRO A 149 9.81 1.18 18.88
N VAL A 150 9.00 2.22 18.71
CA VAL A 150 8.37 2.56 17.43
C VAL A 150 9.43 2.97 16.41
N ARG A 151 9.23 2.52 15.18
CA ARG A 151 9.86 3.07 13.98
C ARG A 151 8.79 3.38 12.95
N VAL A 152 8.63 4.65 12.60
CA VAL A 152 7.73 5.10 11.55
C VAL A 152 8.48 5.08 10.21
N ILE A 153 7.98 4.26 9.27
CA ILE A 153 8.49 4.15 7.90
C ILE A 153 7.39 4.61 6.94
N ARG A 154 7.68 5.60 6.09
CA ARG A 154 6.73 6.19 5.13
C ARG A 154 6.95 5.72 3.70
N GLY A 155 8.17 5.30 3.37
CA GLY A 155 8.51 4.93 2.00
C GLY A 155 9.74 4.02 1.87
N PRO A 156 10.01 3.51 0.65
CA PRO A 156 11.13 2.61 0.37
C PRO A 156 12.51 3.16 0.71
N ASP A 157 12.68 4.47 0.58
CA ASP A 157 13.88 5.22 0.94
C ASP A 157 14.22 5.14 2.44
N GLU A 158 13.24 4.89 3.29
CA GLU A 158 13.40 4.76 4.74
C GLU A 158 13.57 3.30 5.21
N PHE A 159 13.47 2.30 4.33
CA PHE A 159 13.48 0.88 4.73
C PHE A 159 14.73 0.46 5.53
N GLY A 160 15.87 1.09 5.26
CA GLY A 160 17.12 0.84 5.97
C GLY A 160 17.10 1.28 7.45
N LEU A 161 16.14 2.11 7.86
CA LEU A 161 16.07 2.68 9.21
C LEU A 161 15.49 1.72 10.24
N LEU A 162 14.66 0.76 9.82
CA LEU A 162 14.08 -0.24 10.73
C LEU A 162 15.18 -1.13 11.30
N ARG A 163 15.20 -1.29 12.62
CA ARG A 163 16.10 -2.23 13.33
C ARG A 163 15.33 -3.46 13.79
N SER A 164 16.07 -4.54 14.06
CA SER A 164 15.47 -5.78 14.56
C SER A 164 14.82 -5.54 15.91
N GLY A 165 13.60 -6.05 16.12
CA GLY A 165 12.86 -5.90 17.36
C GLY A 165 12.08 -4.58 17.50
N GLU A 166 12.18 -3.66 16.54
CA GLU A 166 11.37 -2.43 16.54
C GLU A 166 9.92 -2.72 16.10
N ILE A 167 9.00 -1.84 16.48
CA ILE A 167 7.61 -1.85 16.05
C ILE A 167 7.48 -1.05 14.76
N LEU A 168 7.18 -1.72 13.65
CA LEU A 168 6.99 -1.08 12.35
C LEU A 168 5.66 -0.35 12.32
N VAL A 169 5.68 0.97 12.17
CA VAL A 169 4.50 1.82 11.98
C VAL A 169 4.56 2.44 10.59
N CYS A 170 3.51 2.27 9.78
CA CYS A 170 3.53 2.77 8.39
C CYS A 170 2.12 3.13 7.89
N PRO A 171 2.00 3.98 6.84
CA PRO A 171 0.69 4.36 6.34
C PRO A 171 0.01 3.19 5.64
N TYR A 172 0.73 2.49 4.76
CA TYR A 172 0.25 1.31 4.02
C TYR A 172 1.45 0.43 3.66
N THR A 173 1.19 -0.75 3.12
CA THR A 173 2.25 -1.64 2.60
C THR A 173 1.93 -2.14 1.21
N ASN A 174 2.97 -2.57 0.50
CA ASN A 174 2.91 -3.34 -0.75
C ASN A 174 3.99 -4.45 -0.69
N PRO A 175 4.10 -5.34 -1.70
CA PRO A 175 5.06 -6.45 -1.66
C PRO A 175 6.52 -6.05 -1.41
N ALA A 176 6.93 -4.83 -1.73
CA ALA A 176 8.29 -4.35 -1.46
C ALA A 176 8.60 -4.23 0.05
N TRP A 177 7.56 -4.15 0.90
CA TRP A 177 7.71 -4.03 2.37
C TRP A 177 7.98 -5.36 3.06
N THR A 178 7.75 -6.50 2.40
CA THR A 178 7.85 -7.84 2.99
C THR A 178 9.16 -8.10 3.74
N PRO A 179 10.35 -7.65 3.26
CA PRO A 179 11.60 -7.83 4.01
C PRO A 179 11.61 -7.16 5.40
N LEU A 180 10.83 -6.10 5.63
CA LEU A 180 10.75 -5.42 6.93
C LEU A 180 10.05 -6.28 7.99
N PHE A 181 9.11 -7.13 7.58
CA PHE A 181 8.33 -7.97 8.49
C PHE A 181 9.19 -9.04 9.17
N GLN A 182 10.30 -9.44 8.55
CA GLN A 182 11.28 -10.35 9.15
C GLN A 182 12.02 -9.74 10.35
N ARG A 183 12.09 -8.41 10.41
CA ARG A 183 12.84 -7.66 11.44
C ARG A 183 11.93 -7.07 12.51
N ALA A 184 10.68 -6.77 12.16
CA ALA A 184 9.73 -6.13 13.05
C ALA A 184 9.24 -7.07 14.15
N ALA A 185 9.13 -6.56 15.38
CA ALA A 185 8.49 -7.28 16.48
C ALA A 185 6.96 -7.28 16.38
N ALA A 186 6.39 -6.19 15.84
CA ALA A 186 4.97 -6.07 15.49
C ALA A 186 4.78 -5.03 14.39
N VAL A 187 3.58 -4.99 13.81
CA VAL A 187 3.24 -4.07 12.71
C VAL A 187 1.96 -3.30 13.02
N VAL A 188 1.99 -1.98 12.81
CA VAL A 188 0.85 -1.07 12.91
C VAL A 188 0.69 -0.33 11.59
N VAL A 189 -0.50 -0.39 10.97
CA VAL A 189 -0.74 0.19 9.65
C VAL A 189 -1.98 1.06 9.64
N ASP A 190 -1.87 2.29 9.11
CA ASP A 190 -3.00 3.23 9.05
C ASP A 190 -4.09 2.79 8.07
N TYR A 191 -3.70 2.33 6.89
CA TYR A 191 -4.61 1.91 5.84
C TYR A 191 -4.46 0.41 5.57
N GLY A 192 -5.53 -0.34 5.86
CA GLY A 192 -5.57 -1.78 5.61
C GLY A 192 -6.65 -2.46 6.44
N GLY A 193 -7.15 -3.59 5.94
CA GLY A 193 -8.08 -4.46 6.66
C GLY A 193 -7.50 -5.85 6.88
N LEU A 194 -8.32 -6.76 7.42
CA LEU A 194 -7.94 -8.15 7.72
C LEU A 194 -7.43 -8.95 6.51
N GLY A 195 -7.86 -8.59 5.30
CA GLY A 195 -7.45 -9.21 4.03
C GLY A 195 -6.38 -8.44 3.26
N SER A 196 -5.79 -7.40 3.86
CA SER A 196 -4.72 -6.61 3.23
C SER A 196 -3.39 -7.36 3.21
N HIS A 197 -2.46 -6.89 2.35
CA HIS A 197 -1.11 -7.42 2.26
C HIS A 197 -0.41 -7.50 3.62
N ALA A 198 -0.34 -6.39 4.38
CA ALA A 198 0.26 -6.37 5.71
C ALA A 198 -0.36 -7.40 6.67
N ALA A 199 -1.70 -7.53 6.67
CA ALA A 199 -2.38 -8.48 7.54
C ALA A 199 -2.05 -9.94 7.21
N ILE A 200 -1.95 -10.27 5.92
CA ILE A 200 -1.59 -11.62 5.45
C ILE A 200 -0.15 -11.92 5.85
N VAL A 201 0.79 -11.05 5.47
CA VAL A 201 2.21 -11.24 5.72
C VAL A 201 2.52 -11.31 7.22
N ALA A 202 1.90 -10.45 8.05
CA ALA A 202 2.10 -10.53 9.51
C ALA A 202 1.68 -11.89 10.10
N ARG A 203 0.59 -12.50 9.60
CA ARG A 203 0.16 -13.83 10.04
C ARG A 203 1.11 -14.94 9.59
N GLU A 204 1.68 -14.80 8.40
CA GLU A 204 2.67 -15.74 7.86
C GLU A 204 3.96 -15.73 8.68
N TYR A 205 4.42 -14.54 9.08
CA TYR A 205 5.58 -14.37 9.96
C TYR A 205 5.25 -14.58 11.46
N GLY A 206 3.98 -14.74 11.82
CA GLY A 206 3.56 -14.95 13.20
C GLY A 206 3.78 -13.76 14.13
N ILE A 207 3.88 -12.53 13.58
CA ILE A 207 4.07 -11.31 14.37
C ILE A 207 2.74 -10.62 14.65
N PRO A 208 2.54 -9.99 15.83
CA PRO A 208 1.33 -9.25 16.16
C PRO A 208 1.10 -8.08 15.20
N ALA A 209 -0.16 -7.81 14.85
CA ALA A 209 -0.45 -6.73 13.94
C ALA A 209 -1.80 -6.03 14.17
N VAL A 210 -1.79 -4.71 14.02
CA VAL A 210 -2.97 -3.83 14.10
C VAL A 210 -3.10 -3.05 12.80
N MET A 211 -4.25 -3.15 12.16
CA MET A 211 -4.53 -2.55 10.84
C MET A 211 -5.62 -1.49 10.94
N GLY A 212 -5.65 -0.56 9.98
CA GLY A 212 -6.74 0.39 9.86
C GLY A 212 -6.76 1.39 11.02
N THR A 213 -5.60 1.78 11.53
CA THR A 213 -5.52 2.74 12.64
C THR A 213 -5.92 4.15 12.23
N GLY A 214 -5.78 4.49 10.94
CA GLY A 214 -6.11 5.81 10.38
C GLY A 214 -5.25 6.99 10.86
N ASN A 215 -4.55 6.87 11.98
CA ASN A 215 -3.75 7.93 12.59
C ASN A 215 -2.49 7.47 13.33
N GLY A 216 -2.14 6.19 13.26
CA GLY A 216 -0.99 5.57 13.92
C GLY A 216 0.33 6.23 13.54
N THR A 217 0.57 6.53 12.26
CA THR A 217 1.81 7.24 11.83
C THR A 217 1.88 8.69 12.32
N ARG A 218 0.75 9.28 12.72
CA ARG A 218 0.66 10.63 13.27
C ARG A 218 0.80 10.66 14.80
N VAL A 219 0.26 9.64 15.48
CA VAL A 219 0.20 9.56 16.94
C VAL A 219 1.44 8.87 17.54
N LEU A 220 2.02 7.91 16.83
CA LEU A 220 3.23 7.20 17.24
C LEU A 220 4.46 7.90 16.67
N HIS A 221 5.52 7.96 17.46
CA HIS A 221 6.77 8.66 17.12
C HIS A 221 7.96 7.73 17.33
N ASP A 222 9.01 7.91 16.53
CA ASP A 222 10.22 7.11 16.59
C ASP A 222 10.82 7.01 18.00
N GLY A 223 11.25 5.81 18.38
CA GLY A 223 11.86 5.52 19.68
C GLY A 223 10.88 5.36 20.83
N ARG A 224 9.60 5.72 20.67
CA ARG A 224 8.59 5.55 21.73
C ARG A 224 8.38 4.07 22.03
N GLN A 225 8.51 3.68 23.29
CA GLN A 225 8.23 2.31 23.72
C GLN A 225 6.72 2.06 23.77
N VAL A 226 6.26 1.04 23.05
CA VAL A 226 4.84 0.67 22.97
C VAL A 226 4.65 -0.83 23.12
N LEU A 227 3.46 -1.23 23.57
CA LEU A 227 2.98 -2.61 23.52
C LEU A 227 1.90 -2.69 22.45
N VAL A 228 2.08 -3.58 21.48
CA VAL A 228 1.09 -3.88 20.44
C VAL A 228 0.34 -5.15 20.82
N ASP A 229 -0.98 -5.06 20.98
CA ASP A 229 -1.85 -6.21 21.15
C ASP A 229 -2.66 -6.47 19.87
N GLY A 230 -2.17 -7.42 19.08
CA GLY A 230 -2.79 -7.84 17.84
C GLY A 230 -4.07 -8.68 18.02
N ASN A 231 -4.38 -9.13 19.24
CA ASN A 231 -5.66 -9.79 19.53
C ASN A 231 -6.77 -8.75 19.72
N ARG A 232 -6.48 -7.69 20.49
CA ARG A 232 -7.44 -6.63 20.82
C ARG A 232 -7.48 -5.51 19.79
N GLY A 233 -6.46 -5.41 18.94
CA GLY A 233 -6.36 -4.34 17.94
C GLY A 233 -5.95 -3.00 18.56
N VAL A 234 -5.12 -3.01 19.60
CA VAL A 234 -4.74 -1.78 20.33
C VAL A 234 -3.24 -1.65 20.49
N VAL A 235 -2.78 -0.41 20.57
CA VAL A 235 -1.41 -0.05 20.91
C VAL A 235 -1.44 0.79 22.18
N THR A 236 -0.71 0.39 23.21
CA THR A 236 -0.60 1.12 24.49
C THR A 236 0.84 1.58 24.71
N ALA A 237 1.06 2.49 25.65
CA ALA A 237 2.42 2.72 26.14
C ALA A 237 2.93 1.41 26.76
N ALA A 238 4.20 1.06 26.50
CA ALA A 238 4.82 -0.06 27.19
C ALA A 238 5.10 0.33 28.64
N ASP A 239 4.75 -0.55 29.57
CA ASP A 239 5.23 -0.46 30.94
C ASP A 239 6.69 -0.94 30.97
N PRO A 240 7.65 -0.15 31.49
CA PRO A 240 9.07 -0.55 31.54
C PRO A 240 9.31 -1.93 32.16
N ALA A 241 8.39 -2.46 32.98
CA ALA A 241 8.49 -3.78 33.61
C ALA A 241 8.31 -4.98 32.65
N LEU A 242 7.74 -4.81 31.45
CA LEU A 242 7.49 -5.89 30.48
C LEU A 242 8.64 -6.11 29.48
N SER A 243 9.75 -5.39 29.65
CA SER A 243 10.89 -5.38 28.71
C SER A 243 11.89 -6.55 28.90
N LEU A 244 11.64 -7.46 29.84
CA LEU A 244 12.62 -8.44 30.33
C LEU A 244 12.06 -9.88 30.52
N SER A 245 11.33 -10.41 29.55
CA SER A 245 11.07 -11.86 29.44
C SER A 245 11.09 -12.31 27.99
#